data_AF-A0A934QBY7-F1
#
_entry.id   AF-A0A934QBY7-F1
#
_cell.length_a   1.000
_cell.length_b   1.000
_cell.length_c   1.000
_cell.angle_alpha   90.00
_cell.angle_beta   90.00
_cell.angle_gamma   90.00
#
_symmetry.space_group_name_H-M   'P 1'
#
loop_
_entity.id
_entity.type
_entity.pdbx_description
1 polymer ?
#
loop_
_entity_poly.entity_id
_entity_poly.type
_entity_poly.pdbx_seq_one_letter_code
_entity_poly.pdbx_strand_id
1 'polypeptide(L)' 'SNDERTAALDPWLEHYNTGRHHSALGGKPPISRLRPTP' A
#
# COMPACT_ATOMS: atom_id res chain seq x y z
N SER A 1 8.24 -15.75 13.65
CA SER A 1 6.89 -16.24 14.03
C SER A 1 5.83 -15.62 13.14
N ASN A 2 4.59 -16.13 13.16
CA ASN A 2 3.47 -15.37 12.61
C ASN A 2 3.22 -14.07 13.39
N ASP A 3 3.57 -14.04 14.68
CA ASP A 3 3.43 -12.85 15.52
C ASP A 3 4.24 -11.65 15.01
N GLU A 4 5.47 -11.88 14.54
CA GLU A 4 6.32 -10.84 13.96
C GLU A 4 5.75 -10.30 12.65
N ARG A 5 5.13 -11.15 11.84
CA ARG A 5 4.47 -10.74 10.58
C ARG A 5 3.24 -9.91 10.88
N THR A 6 2.44 -10.31 11.86
CA THR A 6 1.27 -9.56 12.32
C THR A 6 1.67 -8.19 12.83
N ALA A 7 2.71 -8.11 13.67
CA ALA A 7 3.22 -6.84 14.18
C ALA A 7 3.73 -5.90 13.08
N ALA A 8 4.30 -6.45 12.00
CA ALA A 8 4.78 -5.67 10.86
C ALA A 8 3.69 -5.31 9.84
N LEU A 9 2.51 -5.94 9.90
CA LEU A 9 1.49 -5.83 8.85
C LEU A 9 0.89 -4.43 8.77
N ASP A 10 0.53 -3.84 9.90
CA ASP A 10 -0.11 -2.52 9.96
C ASP A 10 0.75 -1.43 9.30
N PRO A 11 2.01 -1.19 9.72
CA PRO A 11 2.85 -0.18 9.06
C PRO A 11 3.18 -0.55 7.61
N TRP A 12 3.23 -1.83 7.28
CA TRP A 12 3.47 -2.28 5.91
C TRP A 12 2.30 -1.97 4.97
N LEU A 13 1.05 -2.14 5.42
CA LEU A 13 -0.14 -1.84 4.62
C LEU A 13 -0.23 -0.36 4.27
N GLU A 14 0.09 0.53 5.21
CA GLU A 14 0.12 1.97 4.94
C GLU A 14 1.16 2.27 3.84
N HIS A 15 2.41 1.86 4.04
CA HIS A 15 3.48 2.09 3.08
C HIS A 15 3.16 1.49 1.69
N TYR A 16 2.63 0.27 1.65
CA TYR A 16 2.27 -0.40 0.39
C TYR A 16 1.20 0.37 -0.36
N ASN A 17 0.13 0.79 0.33
CA ASN A 17 -1.00 1.43 -0.32
C ASN A 17 -0.74 2.89 -0.70
N THR A 18 0.08 3.63 0.07
CA THR A 18 0.24 5.08 -0.08
C THR A 18 1.59 5.52 -0.64
N GLY A 19 2.66 4.72 -0.45
CA GLY A 19 4.03 5.13 -0.79
C GLY A 19 4.75 4.27 -1.82
N ARG A 20 4.46 2.97 -1.89
CA ARG A 20 5.21 2.05 -2.76
C ARG A 20 4.94 2.31 -4.24
N HIS A 21 5.98 2.52 -5.02
CA HIS A 21 5.87 2.69 -6.47
C HIS A 21 5.58 1.37 -7.19
N HIS A 22 4.62 1.39 -8.12
CA HIS A 22 4.30 0.23 -8.98
C HIS A 22 4.50 0.56 -10.45
N SER A 23 5.29 -0.25 -11.16
CA SER A 23 5.59 -0.07 -12.59
C SER A 23 4.32 -0.09 -13.46
N ALA A 24 3.37 -0.98 -13.15
CA ALA A 24 2.07 -1.06 -13.81
C ALA A 24 1.20 0.21 -13.63
N LEU A 25 1.52 1.05 -12.63
CA LEU A 25 0.85 2.33 -12.37
C LEU A 25 1.71 3.53 -12.81
N GLY A 26 2.73 3.31 -13.63
CA GLY A 26 3.65 4.36 -14.05
C GLY A 26 4.48 4.92 -12.90
N GLY A 27 4.83 4.08 -11.92
CA GLY A 27 5.57 4.47 -10.72
C GLY A 27 4.70 5.05 -9.60
N LYS A 28 3.38 5.12 -9.77
CA LYS A 28 2.47 5.63 -8.74
C LYS A 28 2.11 4.56 -7.70
N PRO A 29 1.72 4.95 -6.47
CA PRO A 29 1.22 4.03 -5.46
C PRO A 29 -0.19 3.51 -5.76
N PRO A 30 -0.61 2.39 -5.13
CA PRO A 30 -1.92 1.78 -5.37
C PRO A 30 -3.10 2.73 -5.14
N ILE A 31 -3.01 3.62 -4.14
CA ILE A 31 -4.03 4.61 -3.81
C ILE A 31 -4.33 5.57 -4.97
N SER A 32 -3.38 5.80 -5.89
CA SER A 32 -3.58 6.68 -7.05
C SER A 32 -4.64 6.19 -8.04
N ARG A 33 -5.18 4.97 -7.86
CA ARG A 33 -6.28 4.43 -8.66
C ARG A 33 -7.66 4.76 -8.10
N LEU A 34 -7.75 5.24 -6.85
CA LEU A 34 -9.03 5.54 -6.23
C LEU A 34 -9.70 6.70 -6.97
N ARG A 35 -10.98 6.53 -7.28
CA ARG A 35 -11.84 7.61 -7.77
C ARG A 35 -12.56 8.22 -6.56
N PRO A 36 -12.79 9.54 -6.52
CA PRO A 36 -13.67 10.14 -5.53
C PRO A 36 -15.05 9.47 -5.59
N THR A 37 -15.60 9.14 -4.43
CA THR A 37 -17.03 8.81 -4.30
C THR A 37 -17.85 10.09 -4.37
N PRO A 38 -19.04 10.07 -5.02
CA PRO A 38 -19.97 11.20 -5.01
C PRO A 38 -20.34 11.66 -3.59
#